data_AF-A0A2V9ZGS5-F1
#
_entry.id   AF-A0A2V9ZGS5-F1
#
_cell.length_a   1.000
_cell.length_b   1.000
_cell.length_c   1.000
_cell.angle_alpha   90.00
_cell.angle_beta   90.00
_cell.angle_gamma   90.00
#
_symmetry.space_group_name_H-M   'P 1'
#
loop_
_entity.id
_entity.type
_entity.pdbx_description
1 polymer ?
#
loop_
_entity_poly.entity_id
_entity_poly.type
_entity_poly.pdbx_seq_one_letter_code
_entity_poly.pdbx_strand_id
1 'polypeptide(L)'
;MNPLYWRPGQRSSVSIGGNRPNANYFLLDGATDTDPTFNTLNLSPSPDAVQEFKVQTGSYSAEMGGAGGGQVNIVTRSGSNQLHGTIYEFLRNGALDAHSFNAMSSNHLVQNNFGASLGGPIRHNKTFFFANFEGFRHAMAHTMIDTVPTAMETSGDFSMSGTTIYNPSSAHPNPAFNPAKPVSPSNPQIIRDPFPGNVIPQNLINPVAQTFLQKYVPIPNAGLGAGMNMGTIGCGMSMMGAPTVVGGGIDCNNFVDVRNELHTTNQGTVRLDHILGNGDNLTARYSAGGENGFTPENLPGFGSNHDNLSQHGSVAWNHTISPHMINMAAITLSRLAMDRTEENANRNDIVGQLGIQGIGFGGPGAFGAPWFNVQGFSGMGDIYAATPMHTWPSRLEVRHELPPLYLADVGFLPESRILPVHQRLHHANRHQRRHRFRSCQLSAGFAGGEAAPGGHPANAASPVVRGRFRAR
;
A
#
# COMPACT_ATOMS: atom_id res chain seq x y z
N MET A 1 -4.66 -3.76 7.96
CA MET A 1 -4.25 -3.72 6.54
C MET A 1 -3.24 -4.84 6.33
N ASN A 2 -3.40 -5.69 5.31
CA ASN A 2 -2.48 -6.81 5.07
C ASN A 2 -1.27 -6.32 4.25
N PRO A 3 -0.04 -6.34 4.79
CA PRO A 3 1.13 -5.75 4.17
C PRO A 3 1.68 -6.53 2.95
N LEU A 4 1.20 -7.75 2.67
CA LEU A 4 1.69 -8.59 1.57
C LEU A 4 1.30 -8.09 0.16
N TYR A 5 0.51 -7.03 0.04
CA TYR A 5 -0.06 -6.56 -1.23
C TYR A 5 0.21 -5.09 -1.53
N TRP A 6 1.15 -4.47 -0.83
CA TRP A 6 1.39 -3.04 -0.93
C TRP A 6 2.77 -2.76 -1.55
N ARG A 7 2.79 -2.05 -2.68
CA ARG A 7 4.02 -1.44 -3.20
C ARG A 7 4.44 -0.31 -2.25
N PRO A 8 5.66 -0.35 -1.69
CA PRO A 8 6.22 0.74 -0.91
C PRO A 8 6.14 2.08 -1.66
N GLY A 9 5.49 3.09 -1.09
CA GLY A 9 5.35 4.43 -1.66
C GLY A 9 4.04 4.72 -2.42
N GLN A 10 3.26 3.70 -2.79
CA GLN A 10 2.02 3.90 -3.57
C GLN A 10 0.76 3.99 -2.69
N ARG A 11 0.23 5.21 -2.50
CA ARG A 11 -0.97 5.45 -1.65
C ARG A 11 -2.31 5.11 -2.32
N SER A 12 -2.33 4.76 -3.61
CA SER A 12 -3.58 4.56 -4.38
C SER A 12 -3.88 3.08 -4.64
N SER A 13 -4.75 2.49 -3.81
CA SER A 13 -5.37 1.20 -4.09
C SER A 13 -6.85 1.40 -4.42
N VAL A 14 -7.31 0.96 -5.59
CA VAL A 14 -8.71 1.10 -6.02
C VAL A 14 -9.43 -0.23 -5.81
N SER A 15 -10.65 -0.25 -5.28
CA SER A 15 -11.48 -1.47 -5.22
C SER A 15 -12.67 -1.33 -6.17
N ILE A 16 -12.89 -2.33 -7.03
CA ILE A 16 -13.98 -2.36 -8.00
C ILE A 16 -14.90 -3.55 -7.68
N GLY A 17 -16.20 -3.27 -7.50
CA GLY A 17 -17.21 -4.31 -7.24
C GLY A 17 -16.99 -5.08 -5.93
N GLY A 18 -16.33 -4.49 -4.93
CA GLY A 18 -16.01 -5.15 -3.66
C GLY A 18 -14.84 -6.15 -3.73
N ASN A 19 -14.15 -6.24 -4.87
CA ASN A 19 -12.96 -7.08 -5.01
C ASN A 19 -11.74 -6.49 -4.31
N ARG A 20 -10.71 -7.33 -4.15
CA ARG A 20 -9.41 -6.91 -3.62
C ARG A 20 -8.82 -5.79 -4.47
N PRO A 21 -8.10 -4.81 -3.89
CA PRO A 21 -7.54 -3.71 -4.69
C PRO A 21 -6.50 -4.14 -5.74
N ASN A 22 -5.86 -5.29 -5.53
CA ASN A 22 -4.96 -5.91 -6.48
C ASN A 22 -5.66 -6.88 -7.44
N ALA A 23 -6.99 -6.84 -7.56
CA ALA A 23 -7.75 -7.60 -8.54
C ALA A 23 -8.00 -6.79 -9.83
N ASN A 24 -7.52 -5.54 -9.89
CA ASN A 24 -7.67 -4.70 -11.06
C ASN A 24 -6.52 -4.90 -12.04
N TYR A 25 -6.79 -4.59 -13.30
CA TYR A 25 -5.78 -4.64 -14.36
C TYR A 25 -5.66 -3.26 -15.02
N PHE A 26 -4.45 -2.74 -15.09
CA PHE A 26 -4.12 -1.43 -15.59
C PHE A 26 -3.44 -1.51 -16.96
N LEU A 27 -3.89 -0.66 -17.87
CA LEU A 27 -3.37 -0.49 -19.22
C LEU A 27 -3.00 0.97 -19.47
N LEU A 28 -1.95 1.19 -20.26
CA LEU A 28 -1.54 2.49 -20.76
C LEU A 28 -1.45 2.44 -22.29
N ASP A 29 -2.29 3.23 -22.94
CA ASP A 29 -2.58 3.19 -24.38
C ASP A 29 -2.95 1.78 -24.87
N GLY A 30 -3.70 1.03 -24.06
CA GLY A 30 -4.14 -0.33 -24.36
C GLY A 30 -3.10 -1.43 -24.13
N ALA A 31 -1.86 -1.08 -23.79
CA ALA A 31 -0.81 -2.04 -23.47
C ALA A 31 -0.64 -2.23 -21.95
N THR A 32 -0.11 -3.38 -21.53
CA THR A 32 -0.03 -3.76 -20.12
C THR A 32 0.82 -2.81 -19.28
N ASP A 33 0.18 -2.15 -18.31
CA ASP A 33 0.83 -1.27 -17.33
C ASP A 33 0.61 -1.75 -15.88
N THR A 34 0.37 -3.06 -15.74
CA THR A 34 0.21 -3.71 -14.44
C THR A 34 1.53 -4.34 -14.00
N ASP A 35 1.97 -4.03 -12.78
CA ASP A 35 3.13 -4.66 -12.15
C ASP A 35 2.87 -6.16 -11.90
N PRO A 36 3.74 -7.07 -12.40
CA PRO A 36 3.61 -8.51 -12.17
C PRO A 36 3.74 -8.95 -10.72
N THR A 37 4.40 -8.18 -9.86
CA THR A 37 4.74 -8.63 -8.50
C THR A 37 3.57 -8.42 -7.54
N PHE A 38 2.99 -7.22 -7.53
CA PHE A 38 1.95 -6.82 -6.60
C PHE A 38 0.56 -6.64 -7.26
N ASN A 39 0.48 -6.77 -8.58
CA ASN A 39 -0.73 -6.56 -9.38
C ASN A 39 -1.35 -5.16 -9.15
N THR A 40 -0.49 -4.15 -9.25
CA THR A 40 -0.81 -2.73 -9.06
C THR A 40 -0.40 -1.92 -10.30
N LEU A 41 -0.78 -0.64 -10.37
CA LEU A 41 -0.40 0.26 -11.48
C LEU A 41 1.12 0.44 -11.50
N ASN A 42 1.77 0.21 -12.65
CA ASN A 42 3.21 0.40 -12.81
C ASN A 42 3.55 1.89 -12.94
N LEU A 43 3.02 2.57 -13.96
CA LEU A 43 3.26 3.98 -14.23
C LEU A 43 1.94 4.76 -14.11
N SER A 44 1.90 5.84 -13.33
CA SER A 44 0.70 6.69 -13.22
C SER A 44 0.94 8.04 -13.90
N PRO A 45 0.58 8.21 -15.20
CA PRO A 45 0.87 9.44 -15.91
C PRO A 45 0.25 10.65 -15.21
N SER A 46 0.95 11.78 -15.26
CA SER A 46 0.40 13.05 -14.75
C SER A 46 -0.97 13.32 -15.40
N PRO A 47 -1.95 13.92 -14.68
CA PRO A 47 -3.27 14.21 -15.24
C PRO A 47 -3.24 15.03 -16.54
N ASP A 48 -2.22 15.87 -16.75
CA ASP A 48 -2.10 16.65 -17.98
C ASP A 48 -1.53 15.85 -19.17
N ALA A 49 -0.90 14.70 -18.92
CA ALA A 49 -0.52 13.72 -19.95
C ALA A 49 -1.68 12.84 -20.40
N VAL A 50 -2.78 12.81 -19.64
CA VAL A 50 -3.95 11.97 -19.91
C VAL A 50 -4.93 12.71 -20.80
N GLN A 51 -5.35 12.06 -21.89
CA GLN A 51 -6.46 12.49 -22.72
C GLN A 51 -7.78 12.02 -22.13
N GLU A 52 -7.85 10.73 -21.82
CA GLU A 52 -9.00 10.06 -21.22
C GLU A 52 -8.55 8.82 -20.44
N PHE A 53 -9.42 8.33 -19.57
CA PHE A 53 -9.28 7.01 -18.98
C PHE A 53 -10.63 6.31 -19.02
N LYS A 54 -10.60 5.00 -19.21
CA LYS A 54 -11.79 4.14 -19.28
C LYS A 54 -11.70 3.09 -18.18
N VAL A 55 -12.75 2.97 -17.38
CA VAL A 55 -12.90 1.93 -16.36
C VAL A 55 -13.99 0.95 -16.80
N GLN A 56 -13.64 -0.32 -16.93
CA GLN A 56 -14.56 -1.39 -17.28
C GLN A 56 -14.73 -2.32 -16.08
N THR A 57 -15.96 -2.38 -15.56
CA THR A 57 -16.34 -3.17 -14.39
C THR A 57 -17.34 -4.25 -14.81
N GLY A 58 -17.04 -5.54 -14.65
CA GLY A 58 -17.94 -6.64 -15.05
C GLY A 58 -17.61 -7.25 -16.43
N SER A 59 -18.62 -7.60 -17.23
CA SER A 59 -18.46 -8.31 -18.51
C SER A 59 -17.69 -7.50 -19.56
N TYR A 60 -16.37 -7.67 -19.60
CA TYR A 60 -15.49 -7.21 -20.67
C TYR A 60 -15.29 -8.32 -21.72
N SER A 61 -14.87 -7.97 -22.94
CA SER A 61 -14.63 -8.97 -24.01
C SER A 61 -13.56 -9.99 -23.58
N ALA A 62 -13.60 -11.20 -24.14
CA ALA A 62 -12.62 -12.25 -23.79
C ALA A 62 -11.16 -11.85 -24.10
N GLU A 63 -10.96 -10.90 -25.01
CA GLU A 63 -9.67 -10.29 -25.35
C GLU A 63 -9.08 -9.48 -24.19
N MET A 64 -9.94 -8.99 -23.30
CA MET A 64 -9.60 -8.21 -22.12
C MET A 64 -9.55 -9.13 -20.89
N GLY A 65 -8.61 -10.08 -20.85
CA GLY A 65 -8.42 -10.98 -19.70
C GLY A 65 -7.62 -10.36 -18.54
N GLY A 66 -7.59 -11.03 -17.39
CA GLY A 66 -6.60 -10.75 -16.33
C GLY A 66 -7.07 -9.89 -15.14
N ALA A 67 -8.32 -9.40 -15.12
CA ALA A 67 -8.85 -8.59 -14.02
C ALA A 67 -9.98 -9.29 -13.25
N GLY A 68 -9.74 -9.77 -12.02
CA GLY A 68 -10.82 -10.28 -11.16
C GLY A 68 -11.81 -9.20 -10.68
N GLY A 69 -11.39 -7.93 -10.70
CA GLY A 69 -12.17 -6.74 -10.32
C GLY A 69 -12.62 -5.93 -11.53
N GLY A 70 -11.79 -4.99 -11.98
CA GLY A 70 -12.05 -4.21 -13.18
C GLY A 70 -10.78 -3.83 -13.92
N GLN A 71 -10.95 -3.37 -15.16
CA GLN A 71 -9.85 -2.96 -16.03
C GLN A 71 -9.86 -1.44 -16.18
N VAL A 72 -8.69 -0.82 -16.06
CA VAL A 72 -8.50 0.62 -16.19
C VAL A 72 -7.52 0.86 -17.35
N ASN A 73 -8.00 1.48 -18.42
CA ASN A 73 -7.14 1.89 -19.53
C ASN A 73 -6.96 3.41 -19.54
N ILE A 74 -5.71 3.87 -19.54
CA ILE A 74 -5.33 5.28 -19.57
C ILE A 74 -4.83 5.59 -20.97
N VAL A 75 -5.35 6.62 -21.61
CA VAL A 75 -4.92 7.06 -22.95
C VAL A 75 -4.16 8.37 -22.84
N THR A 76 -2.97 8.40 -23.44
CA THR A 76 -2.11 9.59 -23.43
C THR A 76 -2.53 10.62 -24.47
N ARG A 77 -2.30 11.90 -24.18
CA ARG A 77 -2.52 12.98 -25.14
C ARG A 77 -1.60 12.85 -26.34
N SER A 78 -2.13 13.20 -27.50
CA SER A 78 -1.41 13.30 -28.77
C SER A 78 -1.19 14.76 -29.15
N GLY A 79 -0.23 15.03 -30.03
CA GLY A 79 -0.01 16.35 -30.60
C GLY A 79 -1.12 16.75 -31.58
N SER A 80 -1.16 18.02 -31.95
CA SER A 80 -2.13 18.54 -32.93
C SER A 80 -1.46 19.43 -33.97
N ASN A 81 -2.22 19.91 -34.96
CA ASN A 81 -1.74 20.89 -35.93
C ASN A 81 -1.48 22.28 -35.36
N GLN A 82 -1.83 22.51 -34.09
CA GLN A 82 -1.62 23.78 -33.40
C GLN A 82 -0.66 23.55 -32.25
N LEU A 83 0.34 24.42 -32.14
CA LEU A 83 1.21 24.41 -30.97
C LEU A 83 0.38 24.86 -29.75
N HIS A 84 0.35 24.03 -28.72
CA HIS A 84 -0.34 24.31 -27.47
C HIS A 84 0.43 23.69 -26.31
N GLY A 85 0.42 24.36 -25.17
CA GLY A 85 1.08 23.87 -23.98
C GLY A 85 0.43 24.35 -22.71
N THR A 86 0.80 23.73 -21.61
CA THR A 86 0.38 24.14 -20.27
C THR A 86 1.61 24.22 -19.36
N ILE A 87 1.56 25.11 -18.39
CA ILE A 87 2.48 25.14 -17.25
C ILE A 87 1.58 25.29 -16.02
N TYR A 88 1.88 24.55 -14.96
CA TYR A 88 1.11 24.58 -13.72
C TYR A 88 1.99 24.35 -12.50
N GLU A 89 1.49 24.82 -11.36
CA GLU A 89 2.02 24.57 -10.01
C GLU A 89 0.81 24.41 -9.08
N PHE A 90 0.85 23.39 -8.23
CA PHE A 90 -0.10 23.15 -7.15
C PHE A 90 0.68 23.09 -5.84
N LEU A 91 0.56 24.15 -5.05
CA LEU A 91 1.11 24.24 -3.71
C LEU A 91 0.04 23.88 -2.68
N ARG A 92 0.38 22.99 -1.76
CA ARG A 92 -0.37 22.76 -0.52
C ARG A 92 0.60 22.74 0.64
N ASN A 93 0.31 23.49 1.70
CA ASN A 93 1.19 23.53 2.86
C ASN A 93 0.42 23.74 4.16
N GLY A 94 1.07 23.39 5.28
CA GLY A 94 0.49 23.53 6.61
C GLY A 94 0.20 24.97 7.06
N ALA A 95 0.73 25.98 6.38
CA ALA A 95 0.44 27.39 6.68
C ALA A 95 -0.88 27.88 6.05
N LEU A 96 -1.32 27.24 4.95
CA LEU A 96 -2.59 27.52 4.28
C LEU A 96 -3.69 26.53 4.67
N ASP A 97 -3.33 25.34 5.14
CA ASP A 97 -4.27 24.30 5.54
C ASP A 97 -4.81 24.52 6.96
N ALA A 98 -6.12 24.30 7.14
CA ALA A 98 -6.74 24.26 8.45
C ALA A 98 -6.32 23.00 9.24
N HIS A 99 -6.27 23.11 10.56
CA HIS A 99 -5.99 21.97 11.45
C HIS A 99 -7.21 21.05 11.59
N SER A 100 -6.96 19.75 11.71
CA SER A 100 -7.99 18.80 12.14
C SER A 100 -8.28 18.98 13.63
N PHE A 101 -9.53 18.73 14.04
CA PHE A 101 -9.98 18.96 15.42
C PHE A 101 -9.23 18.16 16.49
N ASN A 102 -8.53 17.09 16.08
CA ASN A 102 -7.75 16.18 16.93
C ASN A 102 -6.24 16.28 16.67
N ALA A 103 -5.75 17.31 15.98
CA ALA A 103 -4.31 17.44 15.73
C ALA A 103 -3.57 17.69 17.05
N MET A 104 -2.89 16.66 17.57
CA MET A 104 -2.08 16.73 18.80
C MET A 104 -0.62 17.16 18.55
N SER A 105 -0.22 17.38 17.29
CA SER A 105 1.18 17.62 16.92
C SER A 105 1.34 18.53 15.68
N SER A 106 2.59 18.65 15.21
CA SER A 106 3.03 19.45 14.06
C SER A 106 2.18 19.22 12.81
N ASN A 107 1.70 20.30 12.20
CA ASN A 107 1.02 20.30 10.91
C ASN A 107 2.01 20.48 9.74
N HIS A 108 3.24 19.97 9.88
CA HIS A 108 4.22 20.11 8.81
C HIS A 108 3.72 19.30 7.60
N LEU A 109 3.28 20.02 6.57
CA LEU A 109 2.96 19.49 5.27
C LEU A 109 3.48 20.50 4.26
N VAL A 110 4.24 20.03 3.28
CA VAL A 110 4.66 20.80 2.12
C VAL A 110 4.54 19.89 0.91
N GLN A 111 3.66 20.25 -0.01
CA GLN A 111 3.40 19.51 -1.23
C GLN A 111 3.47 20.50 -2.40
N ASN A 112 4.46 20.32 -3.26
CA ASN A 112 4.62 21.06 -4.51
C ASN A 112 4.43 20.06 -5.65
N ASN A 113 3.42 20.27 -6.49
CA ASN A 113 3.23 19.51 -7.72
C ASN A 113 3.26 20.45 -8.92
N PHE A 114 4.28 20.34 -9.75
CA PHE A 114 4.51 21.27 -10.85
C PHE A 114 4.81 20.53 -12.12
N GLY A 115 4.47 21.15 -13.24
CA GLY A 115 4.69 20.51 -14.51
C GLY A 115 4.43 21.41 -15.69
N ALA A 116 4.79 20.87 -16.84
CA ALA A 116 4.56 21.49 -18.11
C ALA A 116 4.23 20.43 -19.16
N SER A 117 3.41 20.81 -20.13
CA SER A 117 3.21 20.02 -21.35
C SER A 117 3.29 20.90 -22.58
N LEU A 118 3.69 20.30 -23.69
CA LEU A 118 3.76 20.93 -24.99
C LEU A 118 3.40 19.91 -26.05
N GLY A 119 2.47 20.25 -26.92
CA GLY A 119 2.09 19.45 -28.07
C GLY A 119 1.90 20.31 -29.31
N GLY A 120 2.17 19.74 -30.47
CA GLY A 120 2.06 20.47 -31.73
C GLY A 120 2.59 19.69 -32.92
N PRO A 121 2.66 20.33 -34.10
CA PRO A 121 3.19 19.69 -35.30
C PRO A 121 4.71 19.83 -35.36
N ILE A 122 5.42 18.75 -35.67
CA ILE A 122 6.77 18.82 -36.27
C ILE A 122 6.64 19.12 -37.75
N ARG A 123 5.68 18.45 -38.41
CA ARG A 123 5.30 18.71 -39.80
C ARG A 123 3.78 18.76 -39.86
N HIS A 124 3.24 19.91 -40.26
CA HIS A 124 1.79 20.09 -40.37
C HIS A 124 1.14 18.96 -41.17
N ASN A 125 0.01 18.47 -40.66
CA ASN A 125 -0.81 17.37 -41.21
C ASN A 125 -0.08 16.02 -41.35
N LYS A 126 1.12 15.88 -40.78
CA LYS A 126 1.95 14.69 -40.98
C LYS A 126 2.60 14.16 -39.72
N THR A 127 3.21 15.02 -38.92
CA THR A 127 3.99 14.58 -37.76
C THR A 127 3.67 15.47 -36.59
N PHE A 128 3.23 14.85 -35.50
CA PHE A 128 2.80 15.51 -34.28
C PHE A 128 3.61 14.99 -33.11
N PHE A 129 3.92 15.89 -32.19
CA PHE A 129 4.59 15.54 -30.95
C PHE A 129 3.74 15.97 -29.76
N PHE A 130 3.90 15.25 -28.66
CA PHE A 130 3.45 15.65 -27.34
C PHE A 130 4.54 15.30 -26.34
N ALA A 131 4.82 16.21 -25.42
CA ALA A 131 5.75 15.99 -24.32
C ALA A 131 5.15 16.56 -23.04
N ASN A 132 5.34 15.87 -21.92
CA ASN A 132 5.02 16.38 -20.61
C ASN A 132 6.11 16.03 -19.59
N PHE A 133 6.16 16.85 -18.55
CA PHE A 133 6.94 16.62 -17.34
C PHE A 133 6.11 17.01 -16.13
N GLU A 134 6.17 16.21 -15.06
CA GLU A 134 5.61 16.51 -13.75
C GLU A 134 6.65 16.18 -12.67
N GLY A 135 6.84 17.12 -11.75
CA GLY A 135 7.64 16.98 -10.55
C GLY A 135 6.75 17.10 -9.31
N PHE A 136 6.80 16.08 -8.47
CA PHE A 136 6.12 16.05 -7.18
C PHE A 136 7.14 16.09 -6.05
N ARG A 137 6.95 16.99 -5.09
CA ARG A 137 7.74 17.10 -3.86
C ARG A 137 6.80 17.09 -2.68
N HIS A 138 6.99 16.15 -1.78
CA HIS A 138 6.13 15.98 -0.63
C HIS A 138 6.98 15.78 0.62
N ALA A 139 6.72 16.59 1.62
CA ALA A 139 7.23 16.44 2.97
C ALA A 139 6.05 16.53 3.92
N MET A 140 5.89 15.58 4.83
CA MET A 140 4.85 15.64 5.84
C MET A 140 5.34 15.11 7.19
N ALA A 141 4.86 15.70 8.28
CA ALA A 141 5.08 15.18 9.62
C ALA A 141 4.38 13.82 9.75
N HIS A 142 5.18 12.81 10.05
CA HIS A 142 4.77 11.48 10.43
C HIS A 142 4.86 11.39 11.96
N THR A 143 3.71 11.48 12.62
CA THR A 143 3.63 11.39 14.09
C THR A 143 3.44 9.94 14.50
N MET A 144 4.31 9.44 15.35
CA MET A 144 4.25 8.10 15.93
C MET A 144 4.09 8.25 17.43
N ILE A 145 3.16 7.49 17.99
CA ILE A 145 2.93 7.44 19.43
C ILE A 145 3.19 6.00 19.82
N ASP A 146 4.19 5.84 20.68
CA ASP A 146 4.76 4.54 21.01
C ASP A 146 4.88 4.37 22.53
N THR A 147 5.06 3.12 22.94
CA THR A 147 5.38 2.79 24.32
C THR A 147 6.77 2.19 24.41
N VAL A 148 7.67 2.96 25.00
CA VAL A 148 9.07 2.59 25.18
C VAL A 148 9.37 2.32 26.66
N PRO A 149 10.34 1.43 26.98
CA PRO A 149 10.74 1.18 28.35
C PRO A 149 11.32 2.42 29.02
N THR A 150 11.00 2.59 30.29
CA THR A 150 11.64 3.58 31.16
C THR A 150 13.11 3.22 31.41
N ALA A 151 13.89 4.19 31.88
CA ALA A 151 15.29 3.94 32.25
C ALA A 151 15.42 2.80 33.31
N MET A 152 14.50 2.72 34.27
CA MET A 152 14.47 1.63 35.26
C MET A 152 14.23 0.27 34.60
N GLU A 153 13.25 0.17 33.70
CA GLU A 153 12.92 -1.07 32.99
C GLU A 153 14.06 -1.51 32.06
N THR A 154 14.75 -0.59 31.38
CA THR A 154 15.95 -0.94 30.58
C THR A 154 17.10 -1.49 31.42
N SER A 155 17.13 -1.15 32.72
CA SER A 155 18.10 -1.70 33.68
C SER A 155 17.62 -2.96 34.39
N GLY A 156 16.40 -3.44 34.09
CA GLY A 156 15.81 -4.64 34.69
C GLY A 156 15.00 -4.40 35.97
N ASP A 157 14.74 -3.16 36.35
CA ASP A 157 13.88 -2.79 37.48
C ASP A 157 12.46 -2.53 37.00
N PHE A 158 11.54 -3.43 37.36
CA PHE A 158 10.12 -3.38 37.05
C PHE A 158 9.27 -3.13 38.31
N SER A 159 9.87 -2.64 39.41
CA SER A 159 9.17 -2.35 40.67
C SER A 159 7.97 -1.39 40.49
N MET A 160 8.04 -0.50 39.51
CA MET A 160 7.01 0.50 39.20
C MET A 160 6.05 0.08 38.07
N SER A 161 6.21 -1.11 37.49
CA SER A 161 5.42 -1.58 36.34
C SER A 161 3.99 -2.00 36.71
N GLY A 162 3.71 -2.24 38.00
CA GLY A 162 2.42 -2.73 38.48
C GLY A 162 2.12 -4.19 38.11
N THR A 163 3.07 -4.92 37.52
CA THR A 163 2.97 -6.36 37.22
C THR A 163 4.05 -7.15 37.95
N THR A 164 3.73 -8.39 38.32
CA THR A 164 4.72 -9.30 38.89
C THR A 164 5.50 -9.96 37.77
N ILE A 165 6.82 -9.76 37.75
CA ILE A 165 7.70 -10.42 36.79
C ILE A 165 8.24 -11.74 37.38
N TYR A 166 8.35 -12.76 36.53
CA TYR A 166 8.70 -14.12 36.96
C TYR A 166 10.02 -14.58 36.35
N ASN A 167 10.79 -15.37 37.12
CA ASN A 167 12.02 -15.97 36.62
C ASN A 167 11.68 -17.09 35.62
N PRO A 168 12.05 -16.98 34.32
CA PRO A 168 11.71 -17.99 33.32
C PRO A 168 12.31 -19.36 33.61
N SER A 169 13.45 -19.42 34.31
CA SER A 169 14.18 -20.66 34.66
C SER A 169 13.62 -21.38 35.89
N SER A 170 12.61 -20.82 36.56
CA SER A 170 12.03 -21.36 37.80
C SER A 170 10.74 -22.17 37.58
N ALA A 171 10.44 -22.54 36.32
CA ALA A 171 9.20 -23.24 36.00
C ALA A 171 9.10 -24.60 36.73
N HIS A 172 8.05 -24.80 37.51
CA HIS A 172 7.80 -26.03 38.26
C HIS A 172 6.29 -26.37 38.34
N PRO A 173 5.92 -27.63 38.62
CA PRO A 173 4.52 -28.03 38.76
C PRO A 173 3.80 -27.23 39.84
N ASN A 174 2.59 -26.74 39.54
CA ASN A 174 1.76 -26.02 40.51
C ASN A 174 1.18 -27.00 41.54
N PRO A 175 1.54 -26.91 42.84
CA PRO A 175 0.98 -27.79 43.87
C PRO A 175 -0.53 -27.64 44.04
N ALA A 176 -1.10 -26.48 43.65
CA ALA A 176 -2.53 -26.18 43.72
C ALA A 176 -3.29 -26.56 42.43
N PHE A 177 -2.64 -27.20 41.45
CA PHE A 177 -3.30 -27.62 40.21
C PHE A 177 -4.38 -28.67 40.48
N ASN A 178 -5.59 -28.42 39.99
CA ASN A 178 -6.69 -29.38 40.06
C ASN A 178 -6.94 -30.01 38.67
N PRO A 179 -6.65 -31.31 38.48
CA PRO A 179 -6.84 -31.99 37.19
C PRO A 179 -8.31 -32.15 36.78
N ALA A 180 -9.27 -31.96 37.70
CA ALA A 180 -10.69 -31.99 37.39
C ALA A 180 -11.22 -30.68 36.77
N LYS A 181 -10.42 -29.61 36.77
CA LYS A 181 -10.75 -28.33 36.13
C LYS A 181 -9.90 -28.14 34.88
N PRO A 182 -10.42 -27.48 33.83
CA PRO A 182 -9.62 -27.15 32.66
C PRO A 182 -8.42 -26.28 33.04
N VAL A 183 -7.31 -26.46 32.33
CA VAL A 183 -6.13 -25.59 32.45
C VAL A 183 -6.54 -24.18 32.06
N SER A 184 -6.31 -23.23 32.98
CA SER A 184 -6.69 -21.82 32.82
C SER A 184 -5.75 -20.94 33.65
N PRO A 185 -5.76 -19.60 33.46
CA PRO A 185 -4.97 -18.69 34.30
C PRO A 185 -5.27 -18.83 35.81
N SER A 186 -6.50 -19.21 36.18
CA SER A 186 -6.92 -19.50 37.56
C SER A 186 -6.63 -20.93 38.02
N ASN A 187 -6.19 -21.83 37.13
CA ASN A 187 -5.80 -23.21 37.42
C ASN A 187 -4.60 -23.62 36.54
N PRO A 188 -3.44 -22.98 36.70
CA PRO A 188 -2.28 -23.26 35.87
C PRO A 188 -1.63 -24.58 36.30
N GLN A 189 -1.18 -25.39 35.34
CA GLN A 189 -0.47 -26.64 35.61
C GLN A 189 1.00 -26.42 36.03
N ILE A 190 1.61 -25.36 35.49
CA ILE A 190 3.00 -24.96 35.75
C ILE A 190 2.99 -23.51 36.26
N ILE A 191 3.76 -23.24 37.30
CA ILE A 191 3.98 -21.89 37.85
C ILE A 191 5.48 -21.57 37.80
N ARG A 192 5.80 -20.29 38.02
CA ARG A 192 7.17 -19.76 38.10
C ARG A 192 7.29 -18.92 39.37
N ASP A 193 8.50 -18.81 39.89
CA ASP A 193 8.83 -17.96 41.03
C ASP A 193 8.94 -16.49 40.58
N PRO A 194 8.34 -15.55 41.33
CA PRO A 194 8.48 -14.12 41.05
C PRO A 194 9.89 -13.64 41.38
N PHE A 195 10.39 -12.62 40.66
CA PHE A 195 11.60 -11.93 41.07
C PHE A 195 11.33 -11.10 42.33
N PRO A 196 12.19 -11.18 43.37
CA PRO A 196 12.07 -10.31 44.54
C PRO A 196 12.06 -8.83 44.16
N GLY A 197 11.05 -8.09 44.63
CA GLY A 197 10.91 -6.66 44.35
C GLY A 197 10.65 -6.30 42.88
N ASN A 198 10.33 -7.27 42.02
CA ASN A 198 10.24 -7.10 40.57
C ASN A 198 11.54 -6.57 39.93
N VAL A 199 12.70 -6.93 40.48
CA VAL A 199 14.00 -6.55 39.93
C VAL A 199 14.71 -7.79 39.38
N ILE A 200 15.11 -7.74 38.10
CA ILE A 200 15.93 -8.77 37.47
C ILE A 200 17.39 -8.57 37.90
N PRO A 201 18.04 -9.56 38.54
CA PRO A 201 19.47 -9.50 38.82
C PRO A 201 20.30 -9.26 37.54
N GLN A 202 21.31 -8.38 37.61
CA GLN A 202 22.11 -7.98 36.43
C GLN A 202 22.78 -9.17 35.72
N ASN A 203 23.18 -10.20 36.47
CA ASN A 203 23.79 -11.41 35.91
C ASN A 203 22.81 -12.27 35.10
N LEU A 204 21.51 -12.01 35.19
CA LEU A 204 20.47 -12.68 34.39
C LEU A 204 20.03 -11.83 33.19
N ILE A 205 20.49 -10.59 33.08
CA ILE A 205 20.19 -9.71 31.95
C ILE A 205 21.15 -10.05 30.80
N ASN A 206 20.59 -10.25 29.62
CA ASN A 206 21.39 -10.46 28.43
C ASN A 206 22.09 -9.14 28.04
N PRO A 207 23.44 -9.10 27.94
CA PRO A 207 24.18 -7.86 27.66
C PRO A 207 23.89 -7.28 26.27
N VAL A 208 23.52 -8.11 25.30
CA VAL A 208 23.13 -7.68 23.95
C VAL A 208 21.80 -6.93 24.00
N ALA A 209 20.81 -7.47 24.72
CA ALA A 209 19.51 -6.82 24.89
C ALA A 209 19.65 -5.47 25.61
N GLN A 210 20.47 -5.42 26.67
CA GLN A 210 20.74 -4.19 27.40
C GLN A 210 21.42 -3.13 26.52
N THR A 211 22.41 -3.52 25.72
CA THR A 211 23.10 -2.62 24.79
C THR A 211 22.13 -2.10 23.71
N PHE A 212 21.26 -2.96 23.19
CA PHE A 212 20.25 -2.55 22.23
C PHE A 212 19.30 -1.50 22.81
N LEU A 213 18.72 -1.79 23.98
CA LEU A 213 17.77 -0.89 24.64
C LEU A 213 18.41 0.46 24.97
N GLN A 214 19.66 0.49 25.43
CA GLN A 214 20.34 1.75 25.78
C GLN A 214 20.74 2.59 24.57
N LYS A 215 21.06 1.96 23.43
CA LYS A 215 21.60 2.65 22.26
C LYS A 215 20.54 3.02 21.22
N TYR A 216 19.53 2.18 21.05
CA TYR A 216 18.59 2.26 19.93
C TYR A 216 17.14 2.50 20.36
N VAL A 217 16.84 2.46 21.66
CA VAL A 217 15.49 2.73 22.17
C VAL A 217 15.52 4.05 22.94
N PRO A 218 14.71 5.04 22.54
CA PRO A 218 14.65 6.30 23.25
C PRO A 218 13.96 6.12 24.60
N ILE A 219 14.25 7.01 25.54
CA ILE A 219 13.50 7.12 26.79
C ILE A 219 12.17 7.84 26.56
N PRO A 220 11.14 7.59 27.39
CA PRO A 220 9.85 8.27 27.30
C PRO A 220 9.97 9.79 27.27
N ASN A 221 9.20 10.45 26.39
CA ASN A 221 9.20 11.90 26.22
C ASN A 221 7.79 12.53 26.19
N ALA A 222 6.74 11.71 26.29
CA ALA A 222 5.35 12.14 26.24
C ALA A 222 4.63 11.80 27.55
N GLY A 223 4.01 12.81 28.16
CA GLY A 223 3.07 12.64 29.26
C GLY A 223 1.68 13.05 28.79
N LEU A 224 0.66 12.24 29.09
CA LEU A 224 -0.74 12.67 28.95
C LEU A 224 -0.91 13.97 29.76
N GLY A 225 -1.39 15.02 29.08
CA GLY A 225 -1.26 16.41 29.51
C GLY A 225 -1.77 16.75 30.93
N ALA A 226 -1.21 17.87 31.43
CA ALA A 226 -1.47 18.56 32.70
C ALA A 226 -0.53 18.21 33.88
N GLY A 227 0.62 18.91 33.95
CA GLY A 227 1.12 19.46 35.22
C GLY A 227 1.49 18.48 36.35
N MET A 228 1.83 17.23 36.06
CA MET A 228 2.30 16.29 37.09
C MET A 228 3.71 15.76 36.80
N ASN A 229 4.51 15.81 37.86
CA ASN A 229 5.94 15.57 37.93
C ASN A 229 6.34 14.18 37.41
N MET A 230 7.39 14.15 36.58
CA MET A 230 7.94 12.98 35.92
C MET A 230 8.68 12.08 36.91
N GLY A 231 7.99 11.06 37.43
CA GLY A 231 8.63 10.00 38.22
C GLY A 231 7.74 9.02 38.96
N THR A 232 6.40 9.14 38.96
CA THR A 232 5.60 8.32 39.91
C THR A 232 4.14 8.01 39.55
N ILE A 233 3.72 8.00 38.28
CA ILE A 233 2.35 7.55 37.95
C ILE A 233 2.37 6.53 36.82
N GLY A 234 2.02 5.29 37.18
CA GLY A 234 1.94 4.15 36.27
C GLY A 234 0.86 4.30 35.21
N CYS A 235 1.08 3.61 34.09
CA CYS A 235 0.18 3.56 32.96
C CYS A 235 -1.21 3.05 33.37
N GLY A 236 -2.23 3.89 33.24
CA GLY A 236 -3.60 3.47 33.51
C GLY A 236 -4.60 4.53 33.13
N MET A 237 -5.40 4.26 32.09
CA MET A 237 -6.85 4.50 31.94
C MET A 237 -7.19 4.36 30.44
N SER A 238 -7.62 3.17 30.00
CA SER A 238 -8.22 3.01 28.66
C SER A 238 -9.73 3.28 28.72
N MET A 239 -10.24 3.91 27.67
CA MET A 239 -11.68 3.97 27.38
C MET A 239 -12.13 2.62 26.80
N MET A 240 -13.25 2.12 27.34
CA MET A 240 -14.03 0.93 26.91
C MET A 240 -13.50 -0.48 27.24
N GLY A 241 -13.96 -1.01 28.39
CA GLY A 241 -14.85 -2.18 28.40
C GLY A 241 -14.31 -3.59 28.12
N ALA A 242 -13.00 -3.81 27.96
CA ALA A 242 -12.39 -5.15 27.90
C ALA A 242 -11.51 -5.41 29.15
N PRO A 243 -11.46 -6.65 29.68
CA PRO A 243 -10.78 -6.94 30.95
C PRO A 243 -9.27 -6.70 30.83
N THR A 244 -8.78 -5.75 31.62
CA THR A 244 -7.40 -5.29 31.66
C THR A 244 -6.56 -6.17 32.58
N VAL A 245 -5.44 -6.69 32.07
CA VAL A 245 -4.31 -7.04 32.94
C VAL A 245 -3.55 -5.74 33.20
N VAL A 246 -3.49 -5.29 34.44
CA VAL A 246 -2.60 -4.18 34.84
C VAL A 246 -1.16 -4.62 34.52
N GLY A 247 -0.47 -3.85 33.68
CA GLY A 247 0.85 -4.18 33.15
C GLY A 247 0.87 -5.06 31.90
N GLY A 248 -0.27 -5.23 31.21
CA GLY A 248 -0.35 -6.02 29.96
C GLY A 248 -1.36 -5.50 28.94
N GLY A 249 -1.63 -4.18 28.92
CA GLY A 249 -2.45 -3.51 27.91
C GLY A 249 -1.59 -2.79 26.86
N ILE A 250 -2.19 -2.59 25.69
CA ILE A 250 -1.66 -1.76 24.61
C ILE A 250 -1.49 -0.31 25.11
N ASP A 251 -0.28 0.18 24.92
CA ASP A 251 0.17 1.55 24.82
C ASP A 251 -0.05 2.53 26.00
N CYS A 252 0.97 2.68 26.86
CA CYS A 252 1.11 3.87 27.72
C CYS A 252 1.24 5.16 26.91
N ASN A 253 1.58 5.05 25.61
CA ASN A 253 1.81 6.17 24.70
C ASN A 253 2.77 7.20 25.33
N ASN A 254 3.80 6.68 25.99
CA ASN A 254 4.75 7.44 26.80
C ASN A 254 5.87 8.06 25.95
N PHE A 255 5.85 7.81 24.64
CA PHE A 255 6.77 8.38 23.68
C PHE A 255 6.01 8.92 22.46
N VAL A 256 6.37 10.13 22.05
CA VAL A 256 5.88 10.78 20.84
C VAL A 256 7.08 11.15 19.99
N ASP A 257 7.05 10.67 18.76
CA ASP A 257 8.03 10.98 17.74
C ASP A 257 7.36 11.70 16.57
N VAL A 258 8.02 12.74 16.07
CA VAL A 258 7.53 13.52 14.92
C VAL A 258 8.70 13.71 13.97
N ARG A 259 8.79 12.81 13.00
CA ARG A 259 9.78 12.87 11.90
C ARG A 259 9.08 13.16 10.59
N ASN A 260 9.79 13.71 9.62
CA ASN A 260 9.21 13.99 8.31
C ASN A 260 9.34 12.76 7.40
N GLU A 261 8.21 12.32 6.85
CA GLU A 261 8.20 11.51 5.64
C GLU A 261 8.54 12.42 4.45
N LEU A 262 9.43 11.95 3.60
CA LEU A 262 9.92 12.66 2.42
C LEU A 262 9.64 11.81 1.19
N HIS A 263 9.09 12.41 0.16
CA HIS A 263 8.80 11.72 -1.09
C HIS A 263 9.00 12.68 -2.26
N THR A 264 9.75 12.23 -3.26
CA THR A 264 9.92 12.97 -4.51
C THR A 264 9.66 12.08 -5.71
N THR A 265 8.90 12.61 -6.65
CA THR A 265 8.60 11.91 -7.90
C THR A 265 8.93 12.84 -9.05
N ASN A 266 9.55 12.31 -10.10
CA ASN A 266 9.72 12.99 -11.37
C ASN A 266 9.25 12.05 -12.46
N GLN A 267 8.33 12.50 -13.29
CA GLN A 267 7.82 11.70 -14.38
C GLN A 267 7.60 12.51 -15.65
N GLY A 268 7.60 11.82 -16.78
CA GLY A 268 7.35 12.44 -18.06
C GLY A 268 6.94 11.43 -19.12
N THR A 269 6.27 11.92 -20.14
CA THR A 269 5.91 11.18 -21.35
C THR A 269 6.32 11.98 -22.56
N VAL A 270 6.88 11.29 -23.55
CA VAL A 270 7.06 11.80 -24.91
C VAL A 270 6.30 10.89 -25.85
N ARG A 271 5.56 11.49 -26.76
CA ARG A 271 4.78 10.81 -27.79
C ARG A 271 5.02 11.48 -29.14
N LEU A 272 5.18 10.65 -30.16
CA LEU A 272 5.30 11.03 -31.56
C LEU A 272 4.24 10.27 -32.35
N ASP A 273 3.43 10.99 -33.12
CA ASP A 273 2.45 10.42 -34.05
C ASP A 273 2.81 10.86 -35.46
N HIS A 274 2.95 9.91 -36.39
CA HIS A 274 3.38 10.16 -37.76
C HIS A 274 2.44 9.47 -38.76
N ILE A 275 1.76 10.28 -39.57
CA ILE A 275 0.92 9.84 -40.68
C ILE A 275 1.81 9.63 -41.91
N LEU A 276 2.07 8.37 -42.22
CA LEU A 276 2.80 7.95 -43.40
C LEU A 276 1.94 8.19 -44.67
N GLY A 277 2.53 8.03 -45.85
CA GLY A 277 1.73 7.92 -47.08
C GLY A 277 0.91 6.61 -47.07
N ASN A 278 -0.10 6.49 -47.94
CA ASN A 278 -0.77 5.21 -48.23
C ASN A 278 -1.61 4.57 -47.11
N GLY A 279 -2.16 5.36 -46.18
CA GLY A 279 -3.09 4.85 -45.16
C GLY A 279 -2.43 4.28 -43.90
N ASP A 280 -1.11 4.51 -43.76
CA ASP A 280 -0.30 4.10 -42.61
C ASP A 280 -0.21 5.21 -41.54
N ASN A 281 -0.27 4.82 -40.26
CA ASN A 281 0.01 5.68 -39.12
C ASN A 281 0.94 4.96 -38.13
N LEU A 282 1.98 5.66 -37.68
CA LEU A 282 2.93 5.19 -36.69
C LEU A 282 2.86 6.06 -35.43
N THR A 283 2.65 5.45 -34.27
CA THR A 283 2.74 6.08 -32.97
C THR A 283 3.92 5.49 -32.21
N ALA A 284 4.75 6.35 -31.61
CA ALA A 284 5.75 5.95 -30.63
C ALA A 284 5.54 6.76 -29.35
N ARG A 285 5.49 6.08 -28.20
CA ARG A 285 5.41 6.71 -26.87
C ARG A 285 6.45 6.11 -25.95
N TYR A 286 7.07 6.96 -25.15
CA TYR A 286 7.86 6.55 -24.00
C TYR A 286 7.47 7.38 -22.77
N SER A 287 7.14 6.69 -21.68
CA SER A 287 6.88 7.28 -20.37
C SER A 287 7.87 6.72 -19.37
N ALA A 288 8.39 7.56 -18.49
CA ALA A 288 9.23 7.14 -17.39
C ALA A 288 8.90 7.95 -16.13
N GLY A 289 9.06 7.30 -14.98
CA GLY A 289 8.86 7.91 -13.66
C GLY A 289 9.92 7.39 -12.69
N GLY A 290 10.58 8.31 -11.99
CA GLY A 290 11.43 8.02 -10.85
C GLY A 290 10.75 8.47 -9.57
N GLU A 291 10.73 7.61 -8.56
CA GLU A 291 10.13 7.87 -7.26
C GLU A 291 11.15 7.51 -6.19
N ASN A 292 11.47 8.45 -5.31
CA ASN A 292 12.35 8.18 -4.19
C ASN A 292 11.85 8.85 -2.91
N GLY A 293 12.39 8.41 -1.79
CA GLY A 293 12.10 9.05 -0.53
C GLY A 293 12.33 8.15 0.67
N PHE A 294 11.90 8.66 1.82
CA PHE A 294 12.14 8.11 3.14
C PHE A 294 10.86 8.14 3.95
N THR A 295 10.53 7.01 4.56
CA THR A 295 9.43 6.88 5.51
C THR A 295 10.00 6.51 6.87
N PRO A 296 9.87 7.39 7.89
CA PRO A 296 10.19 7.05 9.26
C PRO A 296 9.33 5.88 9.75
N GLU A 297 9.92 4.94 10.46
CA GLU A 297 9.21 3.79 11.01
C GLU A 297 9.50 3.67 12.50
N ASN A 298 8.47 3.32 13.27
CA ASN A 298 8.54 3.05 14.69
C ASN A 298 9.38 4.09 15.48
N LEU A 299 10.57 3.72 15.96
CA LEU A 299 11.45 4.56 16.77
C LEU A 299 12.46 5.37 15.93
N PRO A 300 13.00 6.48 16.46
CA PRO A 300 14.07 7.23 15.81
C PRO A 300 15.28 6.35 15.43
N GLY A 301 15.81 6.57 14.24
CA GLY A 301 16.92 5.76 13.68
C GLY A 301 16.46 4.51 12.94
N PHE A 302 15.15 4.28 12.85
CA PHE A 302 14.53 3.25 12.02
C PHE A 302 13.59 3.85 10.98
N GLY A 303 13.61 3.27 9.80
CA GLY A 303 12.85 3.78 8.66
C GLY A 303 13.25 3.06 7.40
N SER A 304 12.56 3.37 6.32
CA SER A 304 12.86 2.77 5.03
C SER A 304 13.02 3.83 3.95
N ASN A 305 14.00 3.60 3.10
CA ASN A 305 14.22 4.32 1.87
C ASN A 305 13.66 3.51 0.71
N HIS A 306 13.15 4.20 -0.29
CA HIS A 306 12.74 3.61 -1.56
C HIS A 306 13.33 4.41 -2.72
N ASP A 307 13.66 3.71 -3.79
CA ASP A 307 14.07 4.25 -5.09
C ASP A 307 13.47 3.36 -6.18
N ASN A 308 12.45 3.85 -6.86
CA ASN A 308 11.69 3.12 -7.84
C ASN A 308 11.83 3.80 -9.21
N LEU A 309 12.03 3.00 -10.26
CA LEU A 309 12.03 3.44 -11.65
C LEU A 309 10.97 2.69 -12.43
N SER A 310 9.96 3.41 -12.90
CA SER A 310 8.95 2.91 -13.83
C SER A 310 9.26 3.38 -15.25
N GLN A 311 9.16 2.47 -16.22
CA GLN A 311 9.32 2.75 -17.64
C GLN A 311 8.25 2.03 -18.44
N HIS A 312 7.63 2.74 -19.38
CA HIS A 312 6.63 2.18 -20.26
C HIS A 312 6.82 2.75 -21.67
N GLY A 313 7.25 1.94 -22.62
CA GLY A 313 7.49 2.32 -24.01
C GLY A 313 6.62 1.51 -24.96
N SER A 314 6.00 2.15 -25.96
CA SER A 314 5.17 1.49 -26.96
C SER A 314 5.42 2.07 -28.35
N VAL A 315 5.47 1.19 -29.34
CA VAL A 315 5.47 1.54 -30.77
C VAL A 315 4.31 0.80 -31.41
N ALA A 316 3.40 1.54 -32.03
CA ALA A 316 2.21 1.01 -32.69
C ALA A 316 2.14 1.49 -34.14
N TRP A 317 1.82 0.58 -35.04
CA TRP A 317 1.60 0.81 -36.46
C TRP A 317 0.21 0.36 -36.85
N ASN A 318 -0.52 1.23 -37.54
CA ASN A 318 -1.83 0.95 -38.08
C ASN A 318 -1.81 1.16 -39.60
N HIS A 319 -2.28 0.18 -40.36
CA HIS A 319 -2.37 0.22 -41.81
C HIS A 319 -3.82 0.01 -42.28
N THR A 320 -4.33 0.98 -43.02
CA THR A 320 -5.65 0.87 -43.65
C THR A 320 -5.52 0.10 -44.96
N ILE A 321 -5.84 -1.19 -44.96
CA ILE A 321 -5.78 -2.04 -46.17
C ILE A 321 -6.93 -1.70 -47.11
N SER A 322 -8.12 -1.45 -46.56
CA SER A 322 -9.31 -1.05 -47.31
C SER A 322 -10.23 -0.22 -46.41
N PRO A 323 -11.31 0.40 -46.93
CA PRO A 323 -12.27 1.13 -46.11
C PRO A 323 -12.94 0.32 -44.98
N HIS A 324 -12.83 -1.02 -45.02
CA HIS A 324 -13.46 -1.93 -44.05
C HIS A 324 -12.44 -2.86 -43.37
N MET A 325 -11.14 -2.60 -43.51
CA MET A 325 -10.11 -3.47 -42.92
C MET A 325 -8.88 -2.66 -42.54
N ILE A 326 -8.56 -2.70 -41.25
CA ILE A 326 -7.37 -2.06 -40.67
C ILE A 326 -6.51 -3.18 -40.06
N ASN A 327 -5.21 -3.17 -40.35
CA ASN A 327 -4.24 -3.98 -39.65
C ASN A 327 -3.59 -3.13 -38.55
N MET A 328 -3.51 -3.67 -37.34
CA MET A 328 -2.86 -3.03 -36.20
C MET A 328 -1.74 -3.92 -35.70
N ALA A 329 -0.55 -3.38 -35.51
CA ALA A 329 0.56 -4.06 -34.85
C ALA A 329 1.21 -3.15 -33.80
N ALA A 330 1.55 -3.69 -32.63
CA ALA A 330 2.23 -2.93 -31.59
C ALA A 330 3.25 -3.77 -30.83
N ILE A 331 4.33 -3.12 -30.39
CA ILE A 331 5.33 -3.69 -29.50
C ILE A 331 5.43 -2.74 -28.30
N THR A 332 5.27 -3.29 -27.10
CA THR A 332 5.33 -2.53 -25.85
C THR A 332 6.29 -3.18 -24.86
N LEU A 333 7.13 -2.37 -24.23
CA LEU A 333 8.00 -2.73 -23.11
C LEU A 333 7.52 -2.00 -21.85
N SER A 334 7.21 -2.74 -20.81
CA SER A 334 6.92 -2.23 -19.46
C SER A 334 8.00 -2.74 -18.52
N ARG A 335 8.65 -1.85 -17.78
CA ARG A 335 9.66 -2.18 -16.78
C ARG A 335 9.36 -1.43 -15.49
N LEU A 336 9.57 -2.11 -14.39
CA LEU A 336 9.53 -1.53 -13.06
C LEU A 336 10.73 -2.03 -12.30
N ALA A 337 11.65 -1.14 -11.92
CA ALA A 337 12.67 -1.42 -10.93
C ALA A 337 12.22 -0.84 -9.59
N MET A 338 12.35 -1.64 -8.53
CA MET A 338 11.98 -1.27 -7.17
C MET A 338 13.13 -1.62 -6.25
N ASP A 339 13.63 -0.60 -5.57
CA ASP A 339 14.62 -0.72 -4.53
C ASP A 339 14.04 -0.21 -3.21
N ARG A 340 14.10 -1.04 -2.17
CA ARG A 340 13.81 -0.65 -0.80
C ARG A 340 14.95 -1.05 0.09
N THR A 341 15.36 -0.15 0.97
CA THR A 341 16.45 -0.38 1.92
C THR A 341 16.10 0.23 3.28
N GLU A 342 16.69 -0.29 4.34
CA GLU A 342 16.56 0.23 5.70
C GLU A 342 17.33 1.56 5.84
N GLU A 343 16.96 2.40 6.81
CA GLU A 343 17.67 3.64 7.12
C GLU A 343 19.16 3.39 7.43
N ASN A 344 19.44 2.24 8.06
CA ASN A 344 20.76 1.82 8.49
C ASN A 344 21.57 1.11 7.39
N ALA A 345 20.96 0.81 6.23
CA ALA A 345 21.62 0.12 5.13
C ALA A 345 22.86 0.89 4.67
N ASN A 346 23.98 0.18 4.53
CA ASN A 346 25.31 0.68 4.18
C ASN A 346 25.89 1.72 5.15
N ARG A 347 25.27 1.94 6.31
CA ARG A 347 25.69 2.97 7.28
C ARG A 347 26.02 2.40 8.64
N ASN A 348 25.16 1.54 9.18
CA ASN A 348 25.23 1.15 10.59
C ASN A 348 24.93 -0.35 10.75
N ASP A 349 25.99 -1.17 10.88
CA ASP A 349 25.88 -2.60 11.14
C ASP A 349 25.46 -2.87 12.60
N ILE A 350 24.16 -2.74 12.87
CA ILE A 350 23.61 -2.92 14.23
C ILE A 350 23.79 -4.37 14.68
N VAL A 351 23.50 -5.35 13.82
CA VAL A 351 23.67 -6.79 14.10
C VAL A 351 25.13 -7.12 14.48
N GLY A 352 26.09 -6.64 13.70
CA GLY A 352 27.52 -6.86 13.95
C GLY A 352 28.01 -6.18 15.23
N GLN A 353 27.56 -4.95 15.50
CA GLN A 353 27.89 -4.24 16.74
C GLN A 353 27.35 -4.93 18.00
N LEU A 354 26.19 -5.58 17.88
CA LEU A 354 25.56 -6.34 18.95
C LEU A 354 26.11 -7.76 19.07
N GLY A 355 26.97 -8.19 18.15
CA GLY A 355 27.55 -9.54 18.13
C GLY A 355 26.51 -10.64 17.86
N ILE A 356 25.38 -10.31 17.23
CA ILE A 356 24.34 -11.30 16.95
C ILE A 356 24.80 -12.17 15.78
N GLN A 357 24.92 -13.47 16.02
CA GLN A 357 25.43 -14.44 15.04
C GLN A 357 24.30 -15.08 14.24
N GLY A 358 24.60 -15.47 13.00
CA GLY A 358 23.70 -16.29 12.18
C GLY A 358 22.57 -15.56 11.47
N ILE A 359 22.57 -14.22 11.45
CA ILE A 359 21.55 -13.41 10.76
C ILE A 359 22.11 -12.28 9.86
N GLY A 360 23.43 -12.10 9.79
CA GLY A 360 24.10 -11.06 8.98
C GLY A 360 24.29 -11.42 7.50
N PHE A 361 23.26 -12.00 6.86
CA PHE A 361 23.30 -12.34 5.44
C PHE A 361 22.89 -11.12 4.59
N GLY A 362 23.56 -10.87 3.46
CA GLY A 362 23.21 -9.77 2.54
C GLY A 362 24.21 -8.60 2.49
N GLY A 363 25.25 -8.63 3.33
CA GLY A 363 26.31 -7.62 3.31
C GLY A 363 25.84 -6.22 3.75
N PRO A 364 26.60 -5.15 3.41
CA PRO A 364 26.29 -3.79 3.86
C PRO A 364 24.88 -3.29 3.51
N GLY A 365 24.31 -3.75 2.40
CA GLY A 365 22.95 -3.37 2.00
C GLY A 365 21.83 -3.92 2.89
N ALA A 366 22.13 -4.88 3.76
CA ALA A 366 21.19 -5.49 4.71
C ALA A 366 21.50 -5.14 6.17
N PHE A 367 22.28 -4.08 6.39
CA PHE A 367 22.53 -3.56 7.73
C PHE A 367 21.27 -2.92 8.33
N GLY A 368 20.84 -3.47 9.45
CA GLY A 368 19.75 -2.97 10.28
C GLY A 368 19.64 -3.74 11.58
N ALA A 369 18.59 -3.47 12.34
CA ALA A 369 18.26 -4.10 13.61
C ALA A 369 17.19 -5.18 13.44
N PRO A 370 17.32 -6.33 14.11
CA PRO A 370 16.25 -7.30 14.18
C PRO A 370 14.99 -6.69 14.80
N TRP A 371 13.84 -6.95 14.18
CA TRP A 371 12.55 -6.63 14.78
C TRP A 371 12.27 -7.54 15.96
N PHE A 372 11.90 -6.95 17.10
CA PHE A 372 11.30 -7.69 18.19
C PHE A 372 10.16 -6.88 18.82
N ASN A 373 9.22 -7.60 19.41
CA ASN A 373 8.10 -7.00 20.12
C ASN A 373 7.93 -7.73 21.45
N VAL A 374 7.88 -6.95 22.53
CA VAL A 374 7.57 -7.44 23.87
C VAL A 374 6.19 -6.92 24.22
N GLN A 375 5.30 -7.82 24.65
CA GLN A 375 3.93 -7.45 25.02
C GLN A 375 3.95 -6.29 26.04
N GLY A 376 3.16 -5.25 25.77
CA GLY A 376 3.11 -4.02 26.60
C GLY A 376 4.00 -2.88 26.11
N PHE A 377 4.92 -3.15 25.17
CA PHE A 377 5.74 -2.14 24.49
C PHE A 377 5.46 -2.11 22.99
N SER A 378 5.73 -0.97 22.36
CA SER A 378 5.84 -0.89 20.91
C SER A 378 6.93 -1.84 20.42
N GLY A 379 6.81 -2.32 19.18
CA GLY A 379 7.90 -3.09 18.59
C GLY A 379 9.17 -2.24 18.46
N MET A 380 10.31 -2.87 18.22
CA MET A 380 11.62 -2.20 18.16
C MET A 380 12.47 -2.84 17.07
N GLY A 381 13.28 -2.04 16.39
CA GLY A 381 14.09 -2.46 15.25
C GLY A 381 13.45 -2.17 13.89
N ASP A 382 14.05 -2.70 12.82
CA ASP A 382 13.57 -2.53 11.45
C ASP A 382 12.40 -3.48 11.19
N ILE A 383 11.23 -2.95 10.83
CA ILE A 383 10.05 -3.78 10.56
C ILE A 383 10.23 -4.58 9.27
N TYR A 384 9.44 -5.66 9.13
CA TYR A 384 9.39 -6.44 7.89
C TYR A 384 9.11 -5.60 6.64
N ALA A 385 8.46 -4.44 6.76
CA ALA A 385 8.22 -3.55 5.63
C ALA A 385 9.53 -2.97 5.08
N ALA A 386 10.57 -2.84 5.91
CA ALA A 386 11.88 -2.34 5.54
C ALA A 386 12.80 -3.41 4.94
N THR A 387 12.37 -4.68 4.88
CA THR A 387 13.18 -5.78 4.33
C THR A 387 13.79 -5.36 2.98
N PRO A 388 15.13 -5.40 2.84
CA PRO A 388 15.79 -4.99 1.62
C PRO A 388 15.22 -5.74 0.42
N MET A 389 14.76 -4.99 -0.58
CA MET A 389 14.25 -5.55 -1.83
C MET A 389 14.91 -4.84 -2.99
N HIS A 390 15.27 -5.61 -4.00
CA HIS A 390 15.76 -5.10 -5.27
C HIS A 390 15.20 -6.01 -6.35
N THR A 391 14.21 -5.51 -7.09
CA THR A 391 13.49 -6.28 -8.12
C THR A 391 13.32 -5.44 -9.38
N TRP A 392 13.35 -6.07 -10.54
CA TRP A 392 13.25 -5.37 -11.83
C TRP A 392 12.35 -6.08 -12.86
N PRO A 393 11.10 -6.42 -12.51
CA PRO A 393 10.19 -7.03 -13.47
C PRO A 393 10.10 -6.25 -14.78
N SER A 394 10.20 -6.99 -15.89
CA SER A 394 10.05 -6.46 -17.24
C SER A 394 9.06 -7.32 -18.02
N ARG A 395 8.20 -6.68 -18.82
CA ARG A 395 7.20 -7.32 -19.68
C ARG A 395 7.36 -6.77 -21.10
N LEU A 396 7.46 -7.69 -22.05
CA LEU A 396 7.38 -7.41 -23.47
C LEU A 396 6.04 -7.93 -23.99
N GLU A 397 5.24 -7.04 -24.57
CA GLU A 397 3.95 -7.36 -25.20
C GLU A 397 4.06 -7.09 -26.71
N VAL A 398 3.67 -8.07 -27.53
CA VAL A 398 3.55 -7.94 -28.98
C VAL A 398 2.09 -8.22 -29.34
N ARG A 399 1.44 -7.25 -30.00
CA ARG A 399 0.04 -7.32 -30.42
C ARG A 399 -0.05 -7.21 -31.94
N HIS A 400 -0.91 -8.02 -32.54
CA HIS A 400 -1.27 -7.95 -33.94
C HIS A 400 -2.74 -8.31 -34.11
N GLU A 401 -3.52 -7.42 -34.73
CA GLU A 401 -4.97 -7.55 -34.88
C GLU A 401 -5.40 -7.17 -36.30
N LEU A 402 -6.28 -8.00 -36.88
CA LEU A 402 -6.90 -7.82 -38.21
C LEU A 402 -8.42 -7.97 -38.08
N PRO A 403 -9.13 -6.99 -37.49
CA PRO A 403 -10.58 -7.06 -37.37
C PRO A 403 -11.27 -6.84 -38.74
N PRO A 404 -12.21 -7.71 -39.17
CA PRO A 404 -13.17 -7.35 -40.20
C PRO A 404 -14.15 -6.33 -39.64
N LEU A 405 -14.37 -5.21 -40.33
CA LEU A 405 -15.25 -4.14 -39.89
C LEU A 405 -16.73 -4.50 -40.13
N TYR A 406 -17.23 -5.64 -39.63
CA TYR A 406 -18.66 -5.97 -39.54
C TYR A 406 -18.94 -6.99 -38.43
N LEU A 407 -19.39 -6.50 -37.28
CA LEU A 407 -20.34 -7.19 -36.41
C LEU A 407 -21.34 -6.12 -35.97
N ALA A 408 -22.18 -5.69 -36.92
CA ALA A 408 -23.47 -5.12 -36.57
C ALA A 408 -24.32 -6.30 -36.06
N ASP A 409 -24.89 -6.15 -34.86
CA ASP A 409 -25.85 -7.08 -34.27
C ASP A 409 -26.92 -7.46 -35.29
N VAL A 410 -26.82 -8.67 -35.86
CA VAL A 410 -27.97 -9.36 -36.41
C VAL A 410 -28.46 -10.27 -35.29
N GLY A 411 -29.49 -9.79 -34.60
CA GLY A 411 -30.17 -10.54 -33.56
C GLY A 411 -30.55 -11.94 -34.07
N PHE A 412 -29.94 -12.95 -33.48
CA PHE A 412 -30.39 -14.33 -33.56
C PHE A 412 -30.89 -14.73 -32.18
N LEU A 413 -32.21 -14.80 -32.03
CA LEU A 413 -32.86 -15.54 -30.95
C LEU A 413 -32.43 -17.01 -31.07
N PRO A 414 -31.83 -17.63 -30.04
CA PRO A 414 -31.60 -19.07 -30.06
C PRO A 414 -32.86 -19.76 -29.56
N GLU A 415 -33.72 -20.19 -30.49
CA GLU A 415 -34.58 -21.35 -30.24
C GLU A 415 -33.73 -22.60 -30.50
N SER A 416 -33.29 -23.30 -29.46
CA SER A 416 -32.72 -24.64 -29.60
C SER A 416 -33.35 -25.60 -28.59
N ARG A 417 -34.35 -26.34 -29.11
CA ARG A 417 -34.81 -27.60 -28.52
C ARG A 417 -33.65 -28.60 -28.55
N ILE A 418 -33.29 -29.13 -27.38
CA ILE A 418 -32.40 -30.29 -27.27
C ILE A 418 -33.29 -31.52 -27.06
N LEU A 419 -33.25 -32.46 -28.02
CA LEU A 419 -33.71 -33.84 -27.84
C LEU A 419 -32.48 -34.76 -27.73
N PRO A 420 -32.50 -35.76 -26.83
CA PRO A 420 -31.29 -36.47 -26.40
C PRO A 420 -30.97 -37.69 -27.27
N VAL A 421 -29.68 -37.93 -27.51
CA VAL A 421 -29.17 -39.21 -28.04
C VAL A 421 -28.65 -40.06 -26.88
N HIS A 422 -29.20 -41.27 -26.80
CA HIS A 422 -28.86 -42.34 -25.87
C HIS A 422 -27.76 -43.22 -26.47
N GLN A 423 -26.73 -43.60 -25.71
CA GLN A 423 -26.05 -44.90 -25.88
C GLN A 423 -25.43 -45.39 -24.57
N ARG A 424 -25.83 -46.62 -24.21
CA ARG A 424 -25.40 -47.50 -23.09
C ARG A 424 -23.99 -48.07 -23.38
N LEU A 425 -23.20 -48.74 -22.52
CA LEU A 425 -23.28 -49.61 -21.33
C LEU A 425 -21.83 -49.64 -20.74
N HIS A 426 -21.53 -49.80 -19.44
CA HIS A 426 -21.50 -51.08 -18.71
C HIS A 426 -21.22 -50.87 -17.20
N HIS A 427 -21.74 -51.84 -16.43
CA HIS A 427 -21.78 -52.05 -14.97
C HIS A 427 -20.51 -51.84 -14.12
N ALA A 428 -20.70 -51.36 -12.87
CA ALA A 428 -20.56 -52.18 -11.64
C ALA A 428 -21.02 -51.43 -10.35
N ASN A 429 -22.00 -52.02 -9.65
CA ASN A 429 -22.23 -52.13 -8.18
C ASN A 429 -21.63 -51.07 -7.22
N ARG A 430 -22.29 -50.58 -6.15
CA ARG A 430 -23.39 -51.11 -5.32
C ARG A 430 -23.76 -50.05 -4.25
N HIS A 431 -25.04 -50.01 -3.87
CA HIS A 431 -25.62 -49.55 -2.57
C HIS A 431 -25.47 -48.07 -2.14
N GLN A 432 -26.40 -47.44 -1.40
CA GLN A 432 -27.86 -47.50 -1.21
C GLN A 432 -28.21 -46.43 -0.14
N ARG A 433 -29.45 -45.93 -0.17
CA ARG A 433 -30.22 -45.14 0.87
C ARG A 433 -30.06 -43.60 0.81
N ARG A 434 -31.08 -42.83 0.36
CA ARG A 434 -32.37 -42.43 1.02
C ARG A 434 -32.11 -41.62 2.31
N HIS A 435 -32.55 -40.37 2.50
CA HIS A 435 -33.91 -39.79 2.42
C HIS A 435 -33.85 -38.25 2.22
N ARG A 436 -34.59 -37.68 1.24
CA ARG A 436 -35.76 -36.76 1.41
C ARG A 436 -35.83 -35.93 2.70
N PHE A 437 -35.95 -34.60 2.58
CA PHE A 437 -37.20 -33.85 2.82
C PHE A 437 -37.15 -32.42 2.23
N ARG A 438 -38.31 -31.94 1.76
CA ARG A 438 -38.59 -30.65 1.08
C ARG A 438 -39.31 -29.69 2.04
N SER A 439 -39.38 -28.41 1.62
CA SER A 439 -40.36 -27.35 1.93
C SER A 439 -40.14 -26.59 3.26
N CYS A 440 -40.49 -25.31 3.42
CA CYS A 440 -41.22 -24.33 2.61
C CYS A 440 -40.87 -22.88 3.06
N GLN A 441 -41.20 -21.90 2.21
CA GLN A 441 -41.07 -20.45 2.40
C GLN A 441 -41.91 -19.89 3.56
N LEU A 442 -41.53 -18.70 4.07
CA LEU A 442 -42.50 -17.66 4.44
C LEU A 442 -41.87 -16.26 4.38
N SER A 443 -42.53 -15.34 3.68
CA SER A 443 -42.29 -13.89 3.69
C SER A 443 -43.23 -13.20 4.67
N ALA A 444 -42.77 -12.11 5.29
CA ALA A 444 -43.64 -11.03 5.76
C ALA A 444 -42.84 -9.71 5.80
N GLY A 445 -43.40 -8.66 5.20
CA GLY A 445 -43.01 -7.27 5.46
C GLY A 445 -44.09 -6.56 6.27
N PHE A 446 -43.79 -5.40 6.84
CA PHE A 446 -44.61 -4.18 6.79
C PHE A 446 -43.88 -2.97 7.40
N ALA A 447 -44.38 -1.80 7.01
CA ALA A 447 -43.84 -0.44 7.03
C ALA A 447 -43.86 0.33 8.38
N GLY A 448 -43.13 1.46 8.40
CA GLY A 448 -43.68 2.74 8.88
C GLY A 448 -42.85 3.53 9.92
N GLY A 449 -42.57 4.81 9.65
CA GLY A 449 -42.57 5.86 10.70
C GLY A 449 -41.30 6.71 10.85
N GLU A 450 -41.45 7.99 10.51
CA GLU A 450 -40.51 9.11 10.43
C GLU A 450 -40.17 9.76 11.80
N ALA A 451 -38.94 10.26 11.99
CA ALA A 451 -38.61 11.45 12.81
C ALA A 451 -37.14 11.90 12.64
N ALA A 452 -36.93 13.12 12.10
CA ALA A 452 -35.69 13.88 12.21
C ALA A 452 -35.66 14.69 13.52
N PRO A 453 -34.47 15.10 14.03
CA PRO A 453 -33.79 16.34 13.61
C PRO A 453 -32.26 16.11 13.46
N GLY A 454 -31.40 16.90 12.83
CA GLY A 454 -31.38 18.29 12.37
C GLY A 454 -29.90 18.75 12.47
N GLY A 455 -29.36 19.40 11.44
CA GLY A 455 -28.13 20.21 11.55
C GLY A 455 -26.86 19.67 10.86
N HIS A 456 -26.78 19.82 9.53
CA HIS A 456 -25.51 19.88 8.80
C HIS A 456 -24.99 21.32 8.78
N PRO A 457 -23.70 21.57 9.08
CA PRO A 457 -22.97 22.67 8.48
C PRO A 457 -22.21 22.17 7.24
N ALA A 458 -22.41 22.86 6.14
CA ALA A 458 -21.69 22.70 4.89
C ALA A 458 -20.19 22.93 5.11
N ASN A 459 -19.36 21.98 4.68
CA ASN A 459 -17.93 22.22 4.54
C ASN A 459 -17.72 23.16 3.36
N ALA A 460 -17.29 24.39 3.67
CA ALA A 460 -16.87 25.39 2.72
C ALA A 460 -15.69 24.86 1.90
N ALA A 461 -15.88 24.77 0.58
CA ALA A 461 -14.79 24.61 -0.37
C ALA A 461 -13.87 25.84 -0.24
N SER A 462 -12.65 25.64 0.26
CA SER A 462 -11.61 26.68 0.28
C SER A 462 -10.89 26.76 -1.07
N PRO A 463 -10.46 27.96 -1.50
CA PRO A 463 -10.08 28.21 -2.87
C PRO A 463 -8.71 27.61 -3.21
N VAL A 464 -8.68 26.76 -4.24
CA VAL A 464 -7.44 26.45 -4.97
C VAL A 464 -7.01 27.73 -5.69
N VAL A 465 -5.84 28.27 -5.36
CA VAL A 465 -5.23 29.36 -6.14
C VAL A 465 -4.81 28.78 -7.49
N ARG A 466 -5.69 28.91 -8.49
CA ARG A 466 -5.45 28.47 -9.87
C ARG A 466 -4.75 29.59 -10.65
N GLY A 467 -3.43 29.49 -10.79
CA GLY A 467 -2.72 30.19 -11.86
C GLY A 467 -2.76 29.36 -13.13
N ARG A 468 -3.69 29.62 -14.05
CA ARG A 468 -3.72 28.99 -15.39
C ARG A 468 -3.35 30.03 -16.44
N PHE A 469 -2.06 30.13 -16.77
CA PHE A 469 -1.64 30.93 -17.92
C PHE A 469 -1.81 30.10 -19.20
N ARG A 470 -2.80 30.47 -20.02
CA ARG A 470 -2.90 30.02 -21.41
C ARG A 470 -2.04 30.95 -22.24
N ALA A 471 -0.87 30.50 -22.67
CA ALA A 471 -0.23 31.09 -23.85
C ALA A 471 -1.08 30.69 -25.07
N ARG A 472 -1.56 31.66 -25.83
CA ARG A 472 -2.27 31.45 -27.10
C ARG A 472 -1.30 31.27 -28.25
#